data_AF-A0A970W062-F1
#
_entry.id   AF-A0A970W062-F1
#
_cell.length_a   1.000
_cell.length_b   1.000
_cell.length_c   1.000
_cell.angle_alpha   90.00
_cell.angle_beta   90.00
_cell.angle_gamma   90.00
#
_symmetry.space_group_name_H-M   'P 1'
#
loop_
_entity.id
_entity.type
_entity.pdbx_description
1 polymer ?
#
loop_
_entity_poly.entity_id
_entity_poly.type
_entity_poly.pdbx_seq_one_letter_code
_entity_poly.pdbx_strand_id
1 'polypeptide(L)'
;MTVEEHKVLVIGLDAATFDLILPWAAEGKLPQMARLLAQGAHGPLRSVPNLNSLSAWTTFMTGVNPGRHGVYWFYERKPASYDIRFLNGGDIAAARFWEIAGAAGKRVGVINVPMTFPAKPVNGFLIAGMDAPDESSAGFTYPPELAAELQRQGGYLIDTNILGYARA
;
A
#
# COMPACT_ATOMS: atom_id res chain seq x y z
N MET A 1 10.50 25.04 -22.44
CA MET A 1 9.78 25.04 -21.16
C MET A 1 10.48 24.06 -20.24
N THR A 2 11.16 24.53 -19.21
CA THR A 2 11.73 23.67 -18.18
C THR A 2 10.58 23.19 -17.30
N VAL A 3 10.29 21.89 -17.34
CA VAL A 3 9.30 21.29 -16.43
C VAL A 3 9.93 21.31 -15.05
N GLU A 4 9.31 22.04 -14.12
CA GLU A 4 9.76 22.09 -12.73
C GLU A 4 9.53 20.70 -12.11
N GLU A 5 10.60 20.05 -11.66
CA GLU A 5 10.51 18.71 -11.07
C GLU A 5 10.06 18.81 -9.60
N HIS A 6 8.78 18.56 -9.36
CA HIS A 6 8.25 18.42 -8.01
C HIS A 6 8.32 16.96 -7.53
N LYS A 7 8.72 16.77 -6.27
CA LYS A 7 8.60 15.48 -5.59
C LYS A 7 7.15 15.29 -5.14
N VAL A 8 6.60 14.10 -5.37
CA VAL A 8 5.25 13.72 -4.94
C VAL A 8 5.36 12.76 -3.75
N LEU A 9 4.64 13.05 -2.68
CA LEU A 9 4.46 12.16 -1.54
C LEU A 9 3.00 11.72 -1.48
N VAL A 10 2.78 10.41 -1.43
CA VAL A 10 1.46 9.81 -1.26
C VAL A 10 1.43 9.11 0.09
N ILE A 11 0.48 9.48 0.94
CA ILE A 11 0.26 8.88 2.26
C ILE A 11 -1.12 8.24 2.22
N GLY A 12 -1.18 6.93 2.46
CA GLY A 12 -2.44 6.23 2.63
C GLY A 12 -2.71 6.01 4.12
N LEU A 13 -3.92 6.34 4.56
CA LEU A 13 -4.40 6.14 5.92
C LEU A 13 -5.58 5.17 5.86
N ASP A 14 -5.41 3.94 6.36
CA ASP A 14 -6.48 2.94 6.35
C ASP A 14 -7.63 3.35 7.29
N ALA A 15 -8.87 3.07 6.87
CA ALA A 15 -10.11 3.43 7.58
C ALA A 15 -10.28 4.91 8.01
N ALA A 16 -9.51 5.84 7.42
CA ALA A 16 -9.50 7.24 7.80
C ALA A 16 -10.66 8.05 7.18
N THR A 17 -11.89 7.78 7.63
CA THR A 17 -13.11 8.44 7.12
C THR A 17 -13.19 9.93 7.47
N PHE A 18 -13.83 10.70 6.60
CA PHE A 18 -14.19 12.10 6.84
C PHE A 18 -15.20 12.30 7.97
N ASP A 19 -15.96 11.26 8.33
CA ASP A 19 -16.86 11.30 9.49
C ASP A 19 -16.11 11.52 10.82
N LEU A 20 -14.82 11.17 10.87
CA LEU A 20 -13.94 11.40 12.02
C LEU A 20 -12.99 12.57 11.78
N ILE A 21 -12.38 12.63 10.59
CA ILE A 21 -11.37 13.65 10.27
C ILE A 21 -11.97 15.06 10.33
N LEU A 22 -13.16 15.29 9.76
CA LEU A 22 -13.73 16.64 9.66
C LEU A 22 -14.09 17.20 11.05
N PRO A 23 -14.82 16.48 11.93
CA PRO A 23 -15.09 16.97 13.28
C PRO A 23 -13.82 17.21 14.09
N TRP A 24 -12.85 16.28 14.06
CA TRP A 24 -11.62 16.44 14.82
C TRP A 24 -10.72 17.57 14.31
N ALA A 25 -10.72 17.83 13.00
CA ALA A 25 -10.06 19.00 12.44
C ALA A 25 -10.72 20.30 12.92
N ALA A 26 -12.06 20.37 12.91
CA ALA A 26 -12.81 21.53 13.37
C ALA A 26 -12.65 21.80 14.88
N GLU A 27 -12.51 20.74 15.68
CA GLU A 27 -12.20 20.80 17.12
C GLU A 27 -10.73 21.17 17.42
N GLY A 28 -9.89 21.34 16.40
CA GLY A 28 -8.46 21.66 16.55
C GLY A 28 -7.59 20.48 16.98
N LYS A 29 -8.13 19.24 17.02
CA LYS A 29 -7.39 18.02 17.38
C LYS A 29 -6.46 17.53 16.26
N LEU A 30 -6.77 17.87 15.01
CA LEU A 30 -5.96 17.52 13.83
C LEU A 30 -5.47 18.78 13.09
N PRO A 31 -4.56 19.59 13.68
CA PRO A 31 -4.18 20.90 13.13
C PRO A 31 -3.51 20.79 11.75
N GLN A 32 -2.71 19.74 11.52
CA GLN A 32 -2.07 19.54 10.22
C GLN A 32 -3.07 19.11 9.14
N MET A 33 -4.03 18.26 9.49
CA MET A 33 -5.09 17.86 8.57
C MET A 33 -6.00 19.04 8.24
N ALA A 34 -6.38 19.87 9.23
CA ALA A 34 -7.14 21.09 9.01
C ALA A 34 -6.45 22.02 8.01
N ARG A 35 -5.13 22.20 8.14
CA ARG A 35 -4.34 22.99 7.17
C ARG A 35 -4.36 22.40 5.76
N LEU A 36 -4.21 21.08 5.62
CA LEU A 36 -4.26 20.39 4.32
C LEU A 36 -5.64 20.51 3.66
N LEU A 37 -6.72 20.34 4.43
CA LEU A 37 -8.09 20.49 3.95
C LEU A 37 -8.36 21.92 3.46
N ALA A 38 -7.87 22.94 4.17
CA ALA A 38 -8.08 24.36 3.82
C ALA A 38 -7.25 24.83 2.61
N GLN A 39 -6.07 24.25 2.38
CA GLN A 39 -5.13 24.67 1.33
C GLN A 39 -5.13 23.76 0.11
N GLY A 40 -5.81 22.61 0.18
CA GLY A 40 -5.86 21.60 -0.87
C GLY A 40 -7.27 21.37 -1.41
N ALA A 41 -7.46 20.19 -2.01
CA ALA A 41 -8.76 19.70 -2.45
C ALA A 41 -9.09 18.42 -1.70
N HIS A 42 -10.34 18.28 -1.28
CA HIS A 42 -10.83 17.09 -0.60
C HIS A 42 -12.29 16.81 -0.99
N GLY A 43 -12.67 15.54 -0.98
CA GLY A 43 -14.03 15.11 -1.26
C GLY A 43 -14.19 13.60 -1.04
N PRO A 44 -15.43 13.12 -0.87
CA PRO A 44 -15.68 11.70 -0.76
C PRO A 44 -15.31 11.00 -2.08
N LEU A 45 -14.63 9.85 -1.97
CA LEU A 45 -14.32 8.97 -3.10
C LEU A 45 -15.10 7.67 -2.97
N ARG A 46 -15.51 7.10 -4.11
CA ARG A 46 -16.11 5.77 -4.15
C ARG A 46 -15.00 4.72 -4.08
N SER A 47 -15.09 3.85 -3.07
CA SER A 47 -14.20 2.69 -2.94
C SER A 47 -14.62 1.54 -3.88
N VAL A 48 -13.98 0.38 -3.73
CA VAL A 48 -14.29 -0.84 -4.47
C VAL A 48 -15.62 -1.48 -4.02
N PRO A 49 -16.34 -2.22 -4.89
CA PRO A 49 -17.68 -2.75 -4.57
C PRO A 49 -17.75 -3.65 -3.32
N ASN A 50 -16.68 -4.39 -3.03
CA ASN A 50 -16.54 -5.34 -1.92
C ASN A 50 -16.04 -4.69 -0.62
N LEU A 51 -15.68 -3.40 -0.63
CA LEU A 51 -15.19 -2.63 0.53
C LEU A 51 -14.07 -3.31 1.35
N ASN A 52 -13.27 -4.14 0.68
CA ASN A 52 -12.16 -4.88 1.28
C ASN A 52 -10.83 -4.13 1.14
N SER A 53 -9.99 -4.11 2.18
CA SER A 53 -8.71 -3.40 2.17
C SER A 53 -7.78 -3.84 1.04
N LEU A 54 -7.48 -5.14 0.87
CA LEU A 54 -6.53 -5.56 -0.19
C LEU A 54 -7.03 -5.22 -1.58
N SER A 55 -8.34 -5.38 -1.80
CA SER A 55 -8.97 -4.99 -3.05
C SER A 55 -8.88 -3.47 -3.29
N ALA A 56 -9.15 -2.66 -2.26
CA ALA A 56 -9.12 -1.20 -2.33
C ALA A 56 -7.69 -0.67 -2.56
N TRP A 57 -6.71 -1.15 -1.78
CA TRP A 57 -5.30 -0.80 -1.94
C TRP A 57 -4.76 -1.20 -3.31
N THR A 58 -5.14 -2.39 -3.80
CA THR A 58 -4.77 -2.85 -5.15
C THR A 58 -5.38 -1.97 -6.23
N THR A 59 -6.68 -1.64 -6.13
CA THR A 59 -7.33 -0.70 -7.06
C THR A 59 -6.63 0.67 -7.03
N PHE A 60 -6.32 1.20 -5.84
CA PHE A 60 -5.59 2.47 -5.67
C PHE A 60 -4.24 2.45 -6.41
N MET A 61 -3.41 1.43 -6.18
CA MET A 61 -2.06 1.43 -6.76
C MET A 61 -2.02 1.08 -8.25
N THR A 62 -3.02 0.36 -8.77
CA THR A 62 -3.06 -0.08 -10.17
C THR A 62 -3.92 0.81 -11.07
N GLY A 63 -4.82 1.62 -10.49
CA GLY A 63 -5.77 2.46 -11.24
C GLY A 63 -6.84 1.67 -11.99
N VAL A 64 -7.01 0.38 -11.71
CA VAL A 64 -8.00 -0.49 -12.37
C VAL A 64 -8.87 -1.21 -11.35
N ASN A 65 -10.02 -1.73 -11.75
CA ASN A 65 -10.97 -2.39 -10.85
C ASN A 65 -10.57 -3.86 -10.53
N PRO A 66 -11.19 -4.50 -9.53
CA PRO A 66 -10.91 -5.89 -9.15
C PRO A 66 -11.03 -6.92 -10.27
N GLY A 67 -11.94 -6.68 -11.22
CA GLY A 67 -12.09 -7.47 -12.43
C GLY A 67 -10.84 -7.53 -13.31
N ARG A 68 -9.99 -6.51 -13.26
CA ARG A 68 -8.75 -6.43 -14.03
C ARG A 68 -7.51 -6.84 -13.23
N HIS A 69 -7.38 -6.41 -11.97
CA HIS A 69 -6.20 -6.75 -11.18
C HIS A 69 -6.28 -8.10 -10.46
N GLY A 70 -7.47 -8.71 -10.37
CA GLY A 70 -7.67 -10.10 -9.91
C GLY A 70 -7.78 -10.29 -8.39
N VAL A 71 -7.68 -9.22 -7.60
CA VAL A 71 -7.69 -9.29 -6.12
C VAL A 71 -9.06 -8.87 -5.60
N TYR A 72 -9.79 -9.82 -5.01
CA TYR A 72 -11.13 -9.61 -4.46
C TYR A 72 -11.21 -9.75 -2.95
N TRP A 73 -10.24 -10.42 -2.31
CA TRP A 73 -10.23 -10.67 -0.88
C TRP A 73 -8.80 -10.94 -0.38
N PHE A 74 -8.65 -11.24 0.91
CA PHE A 74 -7.36 -11.61 1.53
C PHE A 74 -6.86 -13.00 1.12
N TYR A 75 -7.79 -13.88 0.74
CA TYR A 75 -7.51 -15.25 0.38
C TYR A 75 -8.51 -15.73 -0.66
N GLU A 76 -8.16 -16.79 -1.35
CA GLU A 76 -9.03 -17.51 -2.26
C GLU A 76 -9.10 -18.99 -1.89
N ARG A 77 -10.16 -19.67 -2.34
CA ARG A 77 -10.26 -21.13 -2.23
C ARG A 77 -9.41 -21.77 -3.32
N LYS A 78 -8.59 -22.75 -2.96
CA LYS A 78 -7.84 -23.54 -3.95
C LYS A 78 -8.81 -24.31 -4.86
N PRO A 79 -8.55 -24.37 -6.18
CA PRO A 79 -9.39 -25.17 -7.09
C PRO A 79 -9.51 -26.62 -6.61
N ALA A 80 -10.73 -27.17 -6.69
CA ALA A 80 -11.03 -28.55 -6.28
C ALA A 80 -10.66 -28.92 -4.83
N SER A 81 -10.51 -27.94 -3.93
CA SER A 81 -10.24 -28.16 -2.50
C SER A 81 -11.11 -27.24 -1.63
N TYR A 82 -11.20 -27.55 -0.34
CA TYR A 82 -11.72 -26.64 0.69
C TYR A 82 -10.62 -25.78 1.33
N ASP A 83 -9.36 -26.01 0.96
CA ASP A 83 -8.24 -25.22 1.44
C ASP A 83 -8.30 -23.78 0.93
N ILE A 84 -7.75 -22.88 1.73
CA ILE A 84 -7.54 -21.48 1.36
C ILE A 84 -6.08 -21.22 0.97
N ARG A 85 -5.87 -20.19 0.17
CA ARG A 85 -4.56 -19.63 -0.16
C ARG A 85 -4.61 -18.12 0.06
N PHE A 86 -3.69 -17.60 0.87
CA PHE A 86 -3.55 -16.16 1.04
C PHE A 86 -2.97 -15.52 -0.22
N LEU A 87 -3.51 -14.36 -0.58
CA LEU A 87 -3.03 -13.57 -1.70
C LEU A 87 -1.90 -12.63 -1.25
N ASN A 88 -0.99 -12.34 -2.16
CA ASN A 88 0.06 -11.34 -1.96
C ASN A 88 0.28 -10.49 -3.22
N GLY A 89 1.23 -9.57 -3.17
CA GLY A 89 1.61 -8.71 -4.29
C GLY A 89 2.00 -9.43 -5.59
N GLY A 90 2.39 -10.71 -5.52
CA GLY A 90 2.65 -11.57 -6.67
C GLY A 90 1.40 -11.94 -7.47
N ASP A 91 0.22 -11.93 -6.85
CA ASP A 91 -1.05 -12.32 -7.48
C ASP A 91 -1.70 -11.20 -8.33
N ILE A 92 -1.14 -10.00 -8.29
CA ILE A 92 -1.71 -8.83 -8.97
C ILE A 92 -1.41 -8.86 -10.47
N ALA A 93 -2.47 -8.89 -11.29
CA ALA A 93 -2.42 -8.92 -12.76
C ALA A 93 -2.45 -7.52 -13.41
N ALA A 94 -1.86 -6.51 -12.77
CA ALA A 94 -1.80 -5.15 -13.28
C ALA A 94 -0.53 -4.41 -12.81
N ALA A 95 -0.06 -3.47 -13.63
CA ALA A 95 1.06 -2.61 -13.27
C ALA A 95 0.64 -1.58 -12.21
N ARG A 96 1.56 -1.28 -11.28
CA ARG A 96 1.39 -0.28 -10.23
C ARG A 96 1.92 1.07 -10.71
N PHE A 97 1.35 2.18 -10.24
CA PHE A 97 1.75 3.49 -10.73
C PHE A 97 3.23 3.81 -10.51
N TRP A 98 3.85 3.26 -9.46
CA TRP A 98 5.29 3.42 -9.22
C TRP A 98 6.17 2.57 -10.14
N GLU A 99 5.68 1.41 -10.62
CA GLU A 99 6.37 0.63 -11.65
C GLU A 99 6.40 1.41 -12.97
N ILE A 100 5.26 2.02 -13.33
CA ILE A 100 5.13 2.90 -14.50
C ILE A 100 6.03 4.13 -14.37
N ALA A 101 6.02 4.81 -13.22
CA ALA A 101 6.88 5.96 -12.97
C ALA A 101 8.38 5.59 -13.03
N GLY A 102 8.75 4.43 -12.47
CA GLY A 102 10.10 3.89 -12.54
C GLY A 102 10.55 3.60 -13.97
N ALA A 103 9.69 2.98 -14.78
CA ALA A 103 9.95 2.74 -16.21
C ALA A 103 10.10 4.04 -17.02
N ALA A 104 9.45 5.12 -16.58
CA ALA A 104 9.62 6.47 -17.14
C ALA A 104 10.87 7.21 -16.58
N GLY A 105 11.76 6.51 -15.85
CA GLY A 105 13.01 7.05 -15.33
C GLY A 105 12.87 7.84 -14.02
N LYS A 106 11.69 7.89 -13.39
CA LYS A 106 11.51 8.57 -12.11
C LYS A 106 11.99 7.69 -10.95
N ARG A 107 12.60 8.31 -9.95
CA ARG A 107 13.00 7.64 -8.71
C ARG A 107 11.78 7.44 -7.81
N VAL A 108 11.61 6.24 -7.27
CA VAL A 108 10.45 5.85 -6.45
C VAL A 108 10.89 5.24 -5.12
N GLY A 109 10.12 5.53 -4.07
CA GLY A 109 10.22 4.88 -2.77
C GLY A 109 8.83 4.40 -2.36
N VAL A 110 8.72 3.13 -2.01
CA VAL A 110 7.45 2.51 -1.58
C VAL A 110 7.69 1.87 -0.21
N ILE A 111 6.84 2.18 0.76
CA ILE A 111 7.02 1.74 2.15
C ILE A 111 5.68 1.27 2.68
N ASN A 112 5.62 0.03 3.14
CA ASN A 112 4.49 -0.55 3.88
C ASN A 112 3.13 -0.43 3.17
N VAL A 113 3.13 -0.48 1.83
CA VAL A 113 1.87 -0.51 1.07
C VAL A 113 1.39 -1.96 1.01
N PRO A 114 0.13 -2.28 1.37
CA PRO A 114 -0.38 -3.65 1.27
C PRO A 114 -0.28 -4.20 -0.16
N MET A 115 -0.14 -5.52 -0.29
CA MET A 115 -0.03 -6.24 -1.56
C MET A 115 1.25 -5.90 -2.34
N THR A 116 2.36 -5.81 -1.62
CA THR A 116 3.69 -5.53 -2.19
C THR A 116 4.73 -6.59 -1.88
N PHE A 117 4.36 -7.69 -1.21
CA PHE A 117 5.23 -8.85 -1.06
C PHE A 117 5.06 -9.85 -2.23
N PRO A 118 6.15 -10.44 -2.77
CA PRO A 118 7.53 -10.05 -2.55
C PRO A 118 7.83 -8.69 -3.19
N ALA A 119 8.78 -7.96 -2.60
CA ALA A 119 9.21 -6.66 -3.06
C ALA A 119 9.80 -6.74 -4.47
N LYS A 120 9.04 -6.25 -5.45
CA LYS A 120 9.48 -6.21 -6.85
C LYS A 120 10.55 -5.13 -7.06
N PRO A 121 11.47 -5.33 -8.03
CA PRO A 121 12.41 -4.29 -8.44
C PRO A 121 11.72 -3.00 -8.85
N VAL A 122 12.23 -1.88 -8.34
CA VAL A 122 11.78 -0.53 -8.68
C VAL A 122 12.99 0.40 -8.88
N ASN A 123 12.82 1.53 -9.56
CA ASN A 123 13.88 2.53 -9.70
C ASN A 123 14.07 3.32 -8.38
N GLY A 124 14.64 2.68 -7.37
CA GLY A 124 14.77 3.21 -6.01
C GLY A 124 14.63 2.08 -5.00
N PHE A 125 13.65 2.16 -4.11
CA PHE A 125 13.47 1.14 -3.08
C PHE A 125 12.00 0.80 -2.79
N LEU A 126 11.80 -0.43 -2.31
CA LEU A 126 10.51 -0.94 -1.87
C LEU A 126 10.71 -1.69 -0.54
N ILE A 127 9.90 -1.36 0.46
CA ILE A 127 9.75 -2.11 1.71
C ILE A 127 8.33 -2.67 1.70
N ALA A 128 8.21 -4.00 1.65
CA ALA A 128 6.92 -4.67 1.51
C ALA A 128 5.99 -4.36 2.69
N GLY A 129 4.69 -4.45 2.44
CA GLY A 129 3.65 -4.18 3.45
C GLY A 129 3.07 -5.42 4.09
N MET A 130 1.79 -5.29 4.46
CA MET A 130 1.01 -6.21 5.29
C MET A 130 1.02 -7.70 4.87
N ASP A 131 1.26 -7.99 3.60
CA ASP A 131 1.29 -9.34 3.02
C ASP A 131 2.65 -10.04 3.12
N ALA A 132 3.67 -9.36 3.64
CA ALA A 132 4.93 -9.99 4.01
C ALA A 132 4.77 -10.84 5.30
N PRO A 133 5.33 -12.06 5.38
CA PRO A 133 5.25 -12.87 6.61
C PRO A 133 5.91 -12.20 7.82
N ASP A 134 7.11 -11.65 7.62
CA ASP A 134 7.89 -10.88 8.58
C ASP A 134 9.06 -10.15 7.89
N GLU A 135 9.81 -9.35 8.65
CA GLU A 135 10.98 -8.59 8.17
C GLU A 135 12.18 -9.45 7.81
N SER A 136 12.20 -10.71 8.25
CA SER A 136 13.27 -11.67 7.96
C SER A 136 13.06 -12.38 6.62
N SER A 137 11.86 -12.28 6.06
CA SER A 137 11.44 -12.98 4.85
C SER A 137 12.25 -12.54 3.63
N ALA A 138 12.74 -13.51 2.86
CA ALA A 138 13.37 -13.24 1.57
C ALA A 138 12.37 -12.50 0.65
N GLY A 139 12.79 -11.36 0.10
CA GLY A 139 11.91 -10.50 -0.69
C GLY A 139 11.10 -9.49 0.14
N PHE A 140 11.41 -9.31 1.44
CA PHE A 140 10.83 -8.23 2.24
C PHE A 140 11.19 -6.83 1.69
N THR A 141 12.40 -6.66 1.16
CA THR A 141 12.86 -5.38 0.61
C THR A 141 13.41 -5.52 -0.80
N TYR A 142 13.34 -4.41 -1.54
CA TYR A 142 14.14 -4.16 -2.72
C TYR A 142 14.90 -2.82 -2.55
N PRO A 143 16.21 -2.77 -2.81
CA PRO A 143 17.07 -3.94 -3.06
C PRO A 143 17.25 -4.77 -1.77
N PRO A 144 17.58 -6.09 -1.84
CA PRO A 144 17.57 -6.98 -0.67
C PRO A 144 18.49 -6.54 0.48
N GLU A 145 19.60 -5.86 0.17
CA GLU A 145 20.54 -5.31 1.15
C GLU A 145 19.94 -4.22 2.06
N LEU A 146 18.82 -3.62 1.64
CA LEU A 146 18.11 -2.63 2.45
C LEU A 146 17.61 -3.23 3.77
N ALA A 147 17.22 -4.51 3.79
CA ALA A 147 16.81 -5.18 5.03
C ALA A 147 17.92 -5.14 6.11
N ALA A 148 19.17 -5.36 5.71
CA ALA A 148 20.31 -5.29 6.63
C ALA A 148 20.57 -3.86 7.13
N GLU A 149 20.34 -2.84 6.29
CA GLU A 149 20.43 -1.44 6.71
C GLU A 149 19.33 -1.08 7.71
N LEU A 150 18.08 -1.46 7.45
CA LEU A 150 16.97 -1.25 8.38
C LEU A 150 17.27 -1.87 9.75
N GLN A 151 17.83 -3.08 9.77
CA GLN A 151 18.22 -3.74 11.01
C GLN A 151 19.32 -2.98 11.77
N ARG A 152 20.32 -2.43 11.06
CA ARG A 152 21.38 -1.60 11.68
C ARG A 152 20.84 -0.30 12.28
N GLN A 153 19.79 0.27 11.70
CA GLN A 153 19.20 1.55 12.12
C GLN A 153 18.18 1.42 13.27
N GLY A 154 18.12 0.25 13.93
CA GLY A 154 17.20 -0.01 15.05
C GLY A 154 16.04 -0.93 14.70
N GLY A 155 16.06 -1.54 13.52
CA GLY A 155 15.00 -2.43 13.04
C GLY A 155 13.89 -1.68 12.32
N TYR A 156 13.08 -2.43 11.58
CA TYR A 156 11.82 -1.99 11.01
C TYR A 156 10.73 -2.91 11.54
N LEU A 157 9.52 -2.39 11.74
CA LEU A 157 8.36 -3.22 12.09
C LEU A 157 7.32 -3.03 10.99
N ILE A 158 7.04 -4.11 10.28
CA ILE A 158 5.96 -4.19 9.30
C ILE A 158 4.64 -4.23 10.07
N ASP A 159 3.64 -3.56 9.51
CA ASP A 159 2.27 -3.76 9.96
C ASP A 159 1.75 -5.12 9.48
N THR A 160 2.04 -6.19 10.22
CA THR A 160 1.68 -7.58 9.88
C THR A 160 0.24 -7.92 10.27
N ASN A 161 -0.74 -7.13 9.83
CA ASN A 161 -2.12 -7.31 10.28
C ASN A 161 -2.96 -8.34 9.49
N ILE A 162 -2.41 -9.04 8.47
CA ILE A 162 -3.15 -10.16 7.86
C ILE A 162 -3.38 -11.29 8.86
N LEU A 163 -2.40 -11.56 9.72
CA LEU A 163 -2.48 -12.63 10.74
C LEU A 163 -3.21 -12.19 12.02
N GLY A 164 -3.52 -10.89 12.20
CA GLY A 164 -4.38 -10.42 13.28
C GLY A 164 -5.79 -11.04 13.24
N TYR A 165 -6.24 -11.47 12.04
CA TYR A 165 -7.47 -12.24 11.84
C TYR A 165 -7.31 -13.76 12.02
N ALA A 166 -6.07 -14.26 12.14
CA ALA A 166 -5.75 -15.69 12.25
C ALA A 166 -5.14 -16.07 13.62
N ARG A 167 -4.81 -15.10 14.47
CA ARG A 167 -4.45 -15.31 15.88
C ARG A 167 -5.68 -15.16 16.76
N ALA A 168 -6.54 -16.17 16.76
CA ALA A 168 -7.51 -16.46 17.81
C ALA A 168 -7.19 -17.84 18.40
#